data_AF-A0A2K8N569-F1
#
_entry.id   AF-A0A2K8N569-F1
#
_cell.length_a   1.000
_cell.length_b   1.000
_cell.length_c   1.000
_cell.angle_alpha   90.00
_cell.angle_beta   90.00
_cell.angle_gamma   90.00
#
_symmetry.space_group_name_H-M   'P 1'
#
loop_
_entity.id
_entity.type
_entity.pdbx_description
1 polymer ?
#
loop_
_entity_poly.entity_id
_entity_poly.type
_entity_poly.pdbx_seq_one_letter_code
_entity_poly.pdbx_strand_id
1 'polypeptide(L)'
;MGSEVETSGTSKSAVSRRFIAATKKLLEKLMQRRLDDRRYVALVIDGIVMAEHTVVAAWGIDAEGKKQILGVWEGATENAAVCKALLTDLVDRGLRTDEGILVVIDGSKALRAAVRDVFGETALVQRCQVHKERNVLEHLPEKQRDWVKRQLREAWRQETEKEALAAL
;
A
#
# COMPACT_ATOMS: atom_id res chain seq x y z
N MET A 1 -32.02 -49.85 -8.91
CA MET A 1 -32.36 -48.87 -7.86
C MET A 1 -31.10 -48.07 -7.53
N GLY A 2 -30.88 -46.96 -8.24
CA GLY A 2 -29.94 -45.93 -7.82
C GLY A 2 -30.76 -44.66 -7.64
N SER A 3 -31.04 -44.27 -6.39
CA SER A 3 -31.66 -42.98 -6.11
C SER A 3 -30.65 -41.90 -6.46
N GLU A 4 -31.00 -41.01 -7.40
CA GLU A 4 -30.29 -39.76 -7.60
C GLU A 4 -30.25 -39.02 -6.26
N VAL A 5 -29.05 -38.89 -5.71
CA VAL A 5 -28.81 -38.03 -4.55
C VAL A 5 -28.90 -36.60 -5.08
N GLU A 6 -30.02 -35.93 -4.81
CA GLU A 6 -30.14 -34.48 -5.03
C GLU A 6 -29.06 -33.77 -4.21
N THR A 7 -28.00 -33.34 -4.89
CA THR A 7 -27.00 -32.47 -4.28
C THR A 7 -27.56 -31.06 -4.26
N SER A 8 -27.93 -30.57 -3.08
CA SER A 8 -28.32 -29.16 -2.90
C SER A 8 -27.08 -28.26 -2.93
N GLY A 9 -26.61 -27.96 -4.14
CA GLY A 9 -25.56 -26.98 -4.35
C GLY A 9 -26.02 -25.59 -3.89
N THR A 10 -25.21 -24.89 -3.11
CA THR A 10 -25.48 -23.49 -2.77
C THR A 10 -25.45 -22.65 -4.07
N SER A 11 -26.49 -21.87 -4.35
CA SER A 11 -26.55 -21.05 -5.55
C SER A 11 -25.45 -19.97 -5.55
N LYS A 12 -25.01 -19.54 -6.75
CA LYS A 12 -24.00 -18.46 -6.90
C LYS A 12 -24.40 -17.19 -6.12
N SER A 13 -25.68 -16.85 -6.11
CA SER A 13 -26.18 -15.66 -5.39
C SER A 13 -26.14 -15.84 -3.88
N ALA A 14 -26.40 -17.05 -3.36
CA ALA A 14 -26.26 -17.35 -1.94
C ALA A 14 -24.79 -17.34 -1.49
N VAL A 15 -23.86 -17.82 -2.32
CA VAL A 15 -22.41 -17.70 -2.06
C VAL A 15 -21.99 -16.22 -2.03
N SER A 16 -22.40 -15.44 -3.03
CA SER A 16 -22.07 -14.01 -3.12
C SER A 16 -22.56 -13.22 -1.89
N ARG A 17 -23.83 -13.39 -1.48
CA ARG A 17 -24.36 -12.71 -0.28
C ARG A 17 -23.62 -13.09 1.00
N ARG A 18 -23.30 -14.37 1.17
CA ARG A 18 -22.53 -14.86 2.33
C ARG A 18 -21.13 -14.28 2.35
N PHE A 19 -20.46 -14.23 1.20
CA PHE A 19 -19.13 -13.64 1.07
C PHE A 19 -19.16 -12.14 1.42
N ILE A 20 -20.06 -11.36 0.82
CA ILE A 20 -20.22 -9.93 1.11
C ILE A 20 -20.47 -9.68 2.60
N ALA A 21 -21.37 -10.44 3.23
CA ALA A 21 -21.66 -10.28 4.65
C ALA A 21 -20.45 -10.61 5.54
N ALA A 22 -19.69 -11.65 5.20
CA ALA A 22 -18.49 -12.04 5.94
C ALA A 22 -17.36 -11.02 5.76
N THR A 23 -17.08 -10.59 4.53
CA THR A 23 -16.01 -9.63 4.25
C THR A 23 -16.31 -8.24 4.78
N LYS A 24 -17.59 -7.81 4.78
CA LYS A 24 -17.98 -6.54 5.41
C LYS A 24 -17.60 -6.50 6.89
N LYS A 25 -17.90 -7.56 7.65
CA LYS A 25 -17.53 -7.65 9.08
C LYS A 25 -16.02 -7.65 9.28
N LEU A 26 -15.28 -8.35 8.42
CA LEU A 26 -13.81 -8.37 8.49
C LEU A 26 -13.20 -7.00 8.15
N LEU A 27 -13.76 -6.31 7.16
CA LEU A 27 -13.35 -4.97 6.77
C LEU A 27 -13.64 -3.96 7.88
N GLU A 28 -14.84 -3.98 8.47
CA GLU A 28 -15.18 -3.14 9.62
C GLU A 28 -14.21 -3.37 10.78
N LYS A 29 -13.93 -4.63 11.12
CA LYS A 29 -12.94 -4.98 12.15
C LYS A 29 -11.55 -4.46 11.80
N LEU A 30 -11.12 -4.59 10.55
CA LEU A 30 -9.82 -4.09 10.07
C LEU A 30 -9.74 -2.57 10.20
N MET A 31 -10.80 -1.86 9.79
CA MET A 31 -10.85 -0.41 9.78
C MET A 31 -11.05 0.21 11.17
N GLN A 32 -11.55 -0.55 12.15
CA GLN A 32 -11.79 -0.04 13.52
C GLN A 32 -10.73 -0.47 14.54
N ARG A 33 -9.84 -1.42 14.20
CA ARG A 33 -8.83 -1.91 15.16
C ARG A 33 -7.90 -0.79 15.60
N ARG A 34 -7.54 -0.81 16.88
CA ARG A 34 -6.45 0.01 17.41
C ARG A 34 -5.11 -0.38 16.78
N LEU A 35 -4.22 0.59 16.66
CA LEU A 35 -2.88 0.48 16.08
C LEU A 35 -1.77 0.83 17.09
N ASP A 36 -2.14 1.06 18.34
CA ASP A 36 -1.25 1.36 19.46
C ASP A 36 -0.68 0.09 20.13
N ASP A 37 -1.09 -1.10 19.69
CA ASP A 37 -0.59 -2.40 20.16
C ASP A 37 0.84 -2.70 19.68
N ARG A 38 1.33 -1.97 18.69
CA ARG A 38 2.61 -2.19 18.00
C ARG A 38 3.31 -0.88 17.71
N ARG A 39 4.63 -0.95 17.52
CA ARG A 39 5.41 0.13 16.93
C ARG A 39 5.57 -0.14 15.44
N TYR A 40 5.01 0.72 14.59
CA TYR A 40 5.24 0.66 13.15
C TYR A 40 6.44 1.53 12.78
N VAL A 41 7.41 0.93 12.09
CA VAL A 41 8.65 1.62 11.67
C VAL A 41 8.58 2.07 10.22
N ALA A 42 7.71 1.44 9.42
CA ALA A 42 7.46 1.87 8.06
C ALA A 42 5.97 1.73 7.67
N LEU A 43 5.54 2.62 6.80
CA LEU A 43 4.23 2.65 6.17
C LEU A 43 4.40 2.69 4.66
N VAL A 44 3.85 1.72 3.94
CA VAL A 44 3.80 1.73 2.48
C VAL A 44 2.38 2.09 2.05
N ILE A 45 2.23 3.09 1.19
CA ILE A 45 0.93 3.53 0.68
C ILE A 45 0.94 3.39 -0.83
N ASP A 46 -0.07 2.70 -1.34
CA ASP A 46 -0.19 2.43 -2.77
C ASP A 46 -1.65 2.48 -3.24
N GLY A 47 -1.84 2.92 -4.49
CA GLY A 47 -3.11 2.89 -5.19
C GLY A 47 -3.28 1.57 -5.93
N ILE A 48 -4.37 0.87 -5.67
CA ILE A 48 -4.71 -0.41 -6.30
C ILE A 48 -5.96 -0.20 -7.16
N VAL A 49 -5.82 -0.40 -8.47
CA VAL A 49 -6.94 -0.35 -9.41
C VAL A 49 -7.66 -1.71 -9.39
N MET A 50 -8.96 -1.70 -9.10
CA MET A 50 -9.83 -2.86 -9.06
C MET A 50 -11.10 -2.59 -9.88
N ALA A 51 -11.14 -3.10 -11.11
CA ALA A 51 -12.20 -2.78 -12.08
C ALA A 51 -12.36 -1.26 -12.24
N GLU A 52 -13.53 -0.72 -11.91
CA GLU A 52 -13.84 0.71 -12.01
C GLU A 52 -13.43 1.51 -10.75
N HIS A 53 -12.88 0.86 -9.74
CA HIS A 53 -12.53 1.46 -8.46
C HIS A 53 -11.02 1.61 -8.30
N THR A 54 -10.60 2.65 -7.60
CA THR A 54 -9.23 2.77 -7.09
C THR A 54 -9.28 2.75 -5.57
N VAL A 55 -8.45 1.91 -4.97
CA VAL A 55 -8.35 1.73 -3.52
C VAL A 55 -6.95 2.12 -3.08
N VAL A 56 -6.86 3.10 -2.18
CA VAL A 56 -5.60 3.43 -1.51
C VAL A 56 -5.44 2.50 -0.31
N ALA A 57 -4.36 1.73 -0.28
CA ALA A 57 -4.06 0.79 0.79
C ALA A 57 -2.82 1.25 1.57
N ALA A 58 -2.91 1.20 2.90
CA ALA A 58 -1.81 1.47 3.81
C ALA A 58 -1.33 0.18 4.47
N TRP A 59 -0.06 -0.17 4.25
CA TRP A 59 0.61 -1.35 4.79
C TRP A 59 1.65 -0.92 5.82
N GLY A 60 1.45 -1.33 7.08
CA GLY A 60 2.40 -1.12 8.16
C GLY A 60 3.40 -2.27 8.26
N ILE A 61 4.64 -1.94 8.54
CA ILE A 61 5.69 -2.88 8.95
C ILE A 61 6.01 -2.55 10.41
N ASP A 62 5.75 -3.48 11.31
CA ASP A 62 6.10 -3.30 12.73
C ASP A 62 7.61 -3.48 12.98
N ALA A 63 8.06 -3.13 14.19
CA ALA A 63 9.45 -3.22 14.59
C ALA A 63 10.00 -4.66 14.54
N GLU A 64 9.13 -5.66 14.56
CA GLU A 64 9.46 -7.07 14.39
C GLU A 64 9.51 -7.50 12.90
N GLY A 65 9.26 -6.57 11.97
CA GLY A 65 9.30 -6.81 10.53
C GLY A 65 8.03 -7.43 9.95
N LYS A 66 6.95 -7.53 10.73
CA LYS A 66 5.68 -8.11 10.27
C LYS A 66 4.85 -7.07 9.52
N LYS A 67 4.42 -7.46 8.33
CA LYS A 67 3.56 -6.67 7.44
C LYS A 67 2.08 -6.85 7.77
N GLN A 68 1.34 -5.76 7.83
CA GLN A 68 -0.11 -5.76 8.06
C GLN A 68 -0.79 -4.63 7.29
N ILE A 69 -2.00 -4.89 6.78
CA ILE A 69 -2.88 -3.81 6.31
C ILE A 69 -3.35 -3.01 7.52
N LEU A 70 -3.17 -1.70 7.48
CA LEU A 70 -3.63 -0.80 8.54
C LEU A 70 -4.95 -0.12 8.13
N GLY A 71 -5.13 0.18 6.85
CA GLY A 71 -6.37 0.76 6.33
C GLY A 71 -6.46 0.66 4.81
N VAL A 72 -7.69 0.69 4.31
CA VAL A 72 -8.01 0.76 2.88
C VAL A 72 -9.13 1.77 2.67
N TRP A 73 -8.96 2.66 1.70
CA TRP A 73 -9.93 3.70 1.38
C TRP A 73 -10.18 3.71 -0.12
N GLU A 74 -11.45 3.61 -0.50
CA GLU A 74 -11.87 3.72 -1.89
C GLU A 74 -11.93 5.20 -2.29
N GLY A 75 -11.40 5.52 -3.48
CA GLY A 75 -11.49 6.85 -4.04
C GLY A 75 -11.31 6.80 -5.55
N ALA A 76 -12.17 7.51 -6.30
CA ALA A 76 -12.14 7.54 -7.76
C ALA A 76 -10.83 8.12 -8.35
N THR A 77 -10.01 8.77 -7.52
CA THR A 77 -8.66 9.27 -7.82
C THR A 77 -7.83 9.24 -6.54
N GLU A 78 -6.49 9.21 -6.64
CA GLU A 78 -5.55 9.46 -5.54
C GLU A 78 -5.60 10.94 -5.07
N ASN A 79 -6.81 11.44 -4.80
CA ASN A 79 -7.05 12.79 -4.35
C ASN A 79 -6.43 12.96 -2.96
N ALA A 80 -5.71 14.07 -2.77
CA ALA A 80 -5.11 14.48 -1.50
C ALA A 80 -6.07 14.31 -0.31
N ALA A 81 -7.37 14.54 -0.51
CA ALA A 81 -8.40 14.35 0.52
C ALA A 81 -8.53 12.90 1.00
N VAL A 82 -8.55 11.92 0.10
CA VAL A 82 -8.66 10.49 0.44
C VAL A 82 -7.43 10.05 1.22
N CYS A 83 -6.25 10.44 0.74
CA CYS A 83 -4.98 10.15 1.38
C CYS A 83 -4.89 10.78 2.77
N LYS A 84 -5.25 12.06 2.91
CA LYS A 84 -5.26 12.76 4.21
C LYS A 84 -6.23 12.10 5.19
N ALA A 85 -7.42 11.74 4.73
CA ALA A 85 -8.42 11.11 5.58
C ALA A 85 -8.00 9.71 6.05
N LEU A 86 -7.42 8.89 5.15
CA LEU A 86 -6.78 7.63 5.53
C LEU A 86 -5.67 7.83 6.57
N LEU A 87 -4.75 8.77 6.34
CA LEU A 87 -3.64 9.04 7.27
C LEU A 87 -4.14 9.51 8.64
N THR A 88 -5.15 10.38 8.65
CA THR A 88 -5.76 10.91 9.88
C THR A 88 -6.42 9.77 10.67
N ASP A 89 -7.19 8.93 10.00
CA ASP A 89 -7.82 7.75 10.60
C ASP A 89 -6.79 6.78 11.22
N LEU A 90 -5.62 6.60 10.59
CA LEU A 90 -4.55 5.78 11.17
C LEU A 90 -4.04 6.37 12.49
N VAL A 91 -3.82 7.69 12.54
CA VAL A 91 -3.36 8.39 13.76
C VAL A 91 -4.43 8.33 14.86
N ASP A 92 -5.69 8.57 14.52
CA ASP A 92 -6.82 8.49 15.46
C ASP A 92 -6.96 7.09 16.07
N ARG A 93 -6.64 6.05 15.29
CA ARG A 93 -6.60 4.65 15.74
C ARG A 93 -5.34 4.29 16.55
N GLY A 94 -4.40 5.21 16.72
CA GLY A 94 -3.23 5.07 17.58
C GLY A 94 -1.91 4.78 16.85
N LEU A 95 -1.84 4.98 15.53
CA LEU A 95 -0.56 4.89 14.82
C LEU A 95 0.40 5.97 15.34
N ARG A 96 1.47 5.54 16.00
CA ARG A 96 2.53 6.42 16.51
C ARG A 96 3.45 6.87 15.38
N THR A 97 3.66 8.18 15.26
CA THR A 97 4.47 8.83 14.21
C THR A 97 5.51 9.80 14.78
N ASP A 98 5.42 10.08 16.08
CA ASP A 98 6.28 10.94 16.89
C ASP A 98 7.70 10.37 17.05
N GLU A 99 7.85 9.05 17.09
CA GLU A 99 9.15 8.37 17.15
C GLU A 99 9.84 8.22 15.77
N GLY A 100 9.28 8.86 14.73
CA GLY A 100 9.74 8.75 13.35
C GLY A 100 9.24 7.49 12.64
N ILE A 101 8.81 7.66 11.39
CA ILE A 101 8.29 6.59 10.55
C ILE A 101 8.74 6.79 9.09
N LEU A 102 9.17 5.71 8.44
CA LEU A 102 9.47 5.74 7.01
C LEU A 102 8.17 5.55 6.21
N VAL A 103 7.77 6.55 5.43
CA VAL A 103 6.59 6.47 4.56
C VAL A 103 7.03 6.30 3.11
N VAL A 104 6.73 5.13 2.53
CA VAL A 104 7.09 4.75 1.16
C VAL A 104 5.88 4.95 0.25
N ILE A 105 6.04 5.81 -0.77
CA ILE A 105 4.97 6.18 -1.71
C ILE A 105 5.46 6.11 -3.16
N ASP A 106 4.56 6.05 -4.13
CA ASP A 106 4.86 5.99 -5.57
C ASP A 106 5.64 7.22 -6.12
N GLY A 107 5.49 8.37 -5.47
CA GLY A 107 6.04 9.66 -5.87
C GLY A 107 5.02 10.80 -5.95
N SER A 108 3.74 10.54 -5.65
CA SER A 108 2.67 11.53 -5.62
C SER A 108 3.00 12.71 -4.71
N LYS A 109 3.03 13.92 -5.30
CA LYS A 109 3.27 15.18 -4.55
C LYS A 109 2.14 15.47 -3.57
N ALA A 110 0.90 15.15 -3.95
CA ALA A 110 -0.28 15.32 -3.11
C ALA A 110 -0.20 14.41 -1.87
N LEU A 111 0.15 13.14 -2.06
CA LEU A 111 0.33 12.20 -0.96
C LEU A 111 1.52 12.59 -0.07
N ARG A 112 2.64 13.04 -0.64
CA ARG A 112 3.77 13.58 0.13
C ARG A 112 3.35 14.75 1.02
N ALA A 113 2.55 15.68 0.48
CA ALA A 113 2.05 16.81 1.25
C ALA A 113 1.10 16.35 2.38
N ALA A 114 0.20 15.41 2.10
CA ALA A 114 -0.70 14.84 3.10
C ALA A 114 0.06 14.14 4.23
N VAL A 115 1.14 13.39 3.92
CA VAL A 115 2.00 12.76 4.94
C VAL A 115 2.63 13.81 5.84
N ARG A 116 3.19 14.90 5.28
CA ARG A 116 3.78 15.96 6.11
C ARG A 116 2.74 16.69 6.97
N ASP A 117 1.57 16.94 6.42
CA ASP A 117 0.49 17.62 7.11
C ASP A 117 -0.06 16.81 8.30
N VAL A 118 -0.16 15.47 8.15
CA VAL A 118 -0.74 14.60 9.19
C VAL A 118 0.32 14.03 10.14
N PHE A 119 1.49 13.61 9.63
CA PHE A 119 2.52 12.93 10.44
C PHE A 119 3.64 13.87 10.89
N GLY A 120 3.71 15.08 10.35
CA GLY A 120 4.75 16.05 10.68
C GLY A 120 6.13 15.74 10.08
N GLU A 121 7.14 16.47 10.53
CA GLU A 121 8.52 16.42 9.99
C GLU A 121 9.31 15.18 10.44
N THR A 122 8.84 14.44 11.44
CA THR A 122 9.46 13.16 11.86
C THR A 122 9.20 12.03 10.87
N ALA A 123 8.21 12.19 9.97
CA ALA A 123 7.94 11.23 8.91
C ALA A 123 8.90 11.40 7.73
N LEU A 124 9.70 10.37 7.45
CA LEU A 124 10.61 10.35 6.33
C LEU A 124 9.90 9.82 5.08
N VAL A 125 9.76 10.65 4.05
CA VAL A 125 9.07 10.24 2.82
C VAL A 125 10.06 9.73 1.78
N GLN A 126 9.98 8.43 1.48
CA GLN A 126 10.78 7.79 0.44
C GLN A 126 9.92 7.45 -0.78
N ARG A 127 10.50 7.63 -1.97
CA ARG A 127 9.88 7.14 -3.20
C ARG A 127 10.13 5.64 -3.36
N CYS A 128 9.08 4.90 -3.67
CA CYS A 128 9.12 3.48 -3.93
C CYS A 128 10.00 3.18 -5.15
N GLN A 129 11.03 2.37 -4.95
CA GLN A 129 11.96 1.97 -6.02
C GLN A 129 11.27 1.12 -7.09
N VAL A 130 10.29 0.29 -6.74
CA VAL A 130 9.52 -0.53 -7.71
C VAL A 130 8.74 0.38 -8.65
N HIS A 131 8.04 1.37 -8.10
CA HIS A 131 7.34 2.39 -8.89
C HIS A 131 8.31 3.20 -9.74
N LYS A 132 9.44 3.63 -9.17
CA LYS A 132 10.47 4.35 -9.92
C LYS A 132 11.04 3.53 -11.08
N GLU A 133 11.34 2.25 -10.86
CA GLU A 133 11.82 1.31 -11.88
C GLU A 133 10.79 1.23 -13.02
N ARG A 134 9.53 0.91 -12.70
CA ARG A 134 8.45 0.82 -13.68
C ARG A 134 8.32 2.11 -14.50
N ASN A 135 8.24 3.25 -13.82
CA ASN A 135 8.10 4.54 -14.50
C ASN A 135 9.29 4.83 -15.43
N VAL A 136 10.53 4.45 -15.08
CA VAL A 136 11.68 4.63 -15.98
C VAL A 136 11.59 3.68 -17.18
N LEU A 137 11.31 2.40 -16.95
CA LEU A 137 11.30 1.37 -17.99
C LEU A 137 10.18 1.58 -19.03
N GLU A 138 9.04 2.13 -18.62
CA GLU A 138 7.91 2.44 -19.50
C GLU A 138 8.27 3.47 -20.58
N HIS A 139 9.24 4.34 -20.33
CA HIS A 139 9.71 5.35 -21.29
C HIS A 139 10.81 4.84 -22.23
N LEU A 140 11.21 3.56 -22.11
CA LEU A 140 12.31 2.98 -22.87
C LEU A 140 11.83 1.96 -23.92
N PRO A 141 12.53 1.87 -25.07
CA PRO A 141 12.39 0.75 -25.99
C PRO A 141 12.62 -0.59 -25.28
N GLU A 142 11.83 -1.61 -25.61
CA GLU A 142 11.88 -2.92 -24.95
C GLU A 142 13.28 -3.52 -24.88
N LYS A 143 14.05 -3.39 -25.98
CA LYS A 143 15.44 -3.88 -26.08
C LYS A 143 16.39 -3.29 -25.04
N GLN A 144 16.08 -2.13 -24.47
CA GLN A 144 16.92 -1.45 -23.48
C GLN A 144 16.47 -1.69 -22.03
N ARG A 145 15.24 -2.20 -21.82
CA ARG A 145 14.64 -2.29 -20.49
C ARG A 145 15.46 -3.15 -19.53
N ASP A 146 15.91 -4.32 -19.96
CA ASP A 146 16.67 -5.23 -19.10
C ASP A 146 18.03 -4.66 -18.69
N TRP A 147 18.70 -3.97 -19.62
CA TRP A 147 19.98 -3.30 -19.33
C TRP A 147 19.78 -2.17 -18.31
N VAL A 148 18.82 -1.27 -18.54
CA VAL A 148 18.56 -0.15 -17.61
C VAL A 148 18.07 -0.65 -16.24
N LYS A 149 17.20 -1.66 -16.23
CA LYS A 149 16.74 -2.29 -14.98
C LYS A 149 17.90 -2.78 -14.12
N ARG A 150 18.91 -3.40 -14.74
CA ARG A 150 20.11 -3.85 -14.03
C ARG A 150 20.91 -2.67 -13.48
N GLN A 151 21.11 -1.60 -14.26
CA GLN A 151 21.82 -0.40 -13.80
C GLN A 151 21.11 0.26 -12.60
N LEU A 152 19.79 0.44 -12.67
CA LEU A 152 19.02 1.00 -11.56
C LEU A 152 19.17 0.17 -10.28
N ARG A 153 19.06 -1.15 -10.38
CA ARG A 153 19.19 -2.05 -9.23
C ARG A 153 20.60 -2.09 -8.67
N GLU A 154 21.62 -1.96 -9.52
CA GLU A 154 23.02 -1.90 -9.08
C GLU A 154 23.31 -0.59 -8.33
N ALA A 155 22.79 0.54 -8.84
CA ALA A 155 22.89 1.82 -8.15
C ALA A 155 22.23 1.78 -6.76
N TRP A 156 21.06 1.16 -6.63
CA TRP A 156 20.35 1.04 -5.34
C TRP A 156 21.00 0.10 -4.32
N ARG A 157 21.98 -0.71 -4.73
CA ARG A 157 22.74 -1.58 -3.82
C ARG A 157 23.97 -0.89 -3.22
N GLN A 158 24.39 0.24 -3.78
CA GLN A 158 25.57 0.94 -3.29
C GLN A 158 25.30 1.54 -1.91
N GLU A 159 26.34 1.60 -1.08
CA GLU A 159 26.23 2.08 0.30
C GLU A 159 26.16 3.61 0.37
N THR A 160 26.69 4.30 -0.65
CA THR A 160 26.74 5.75 -0.71
C THR A 160 26.04 6.31 -1.96
N GLU A 161 25.50 7.53 -1.83
CA GLU A 161 24.94 8.27 -2.97
C GLU A 161 25.96 8.44 -4.11
N LYS A 162 27.22 8.72 -3.77
CA LYS A 162 28.30 8.91 -4.74
C LYS A 162 28.53 7.66 -5.58
N GLU A 163 28.62 6.49 -4.96
CA GLU A 163 28.78 5.22 -5.66
C GLU A 163 27.53 4.85 -6.45
N ALA A 164 26.34 5.11 -5.90
CA ALA A 164 25.08 4.89 -6.60
C ALA A 164 25.00 5.71 -7.90
N LEU A 165 25.40 6.98 -7.86
CA LEU A 165 25.44 7.85 -9.04
C LEU A 165 26.49 7.41 -10.06
N ALA A 166 27.62 6.84 -9.62
CA ALA A 166 28.66 6.32 -10.50
C ALA A 166 28.25 5.01 -11.20
N ALA A 167 27.27 4.28 -10.64
CA ALA A 167 26.75 3.02 -11.17
C ALA A 167 25.54 3.19 -12.13
N LEU A 168 25.06 4.43 -12.33
CA LEU A 168 23.98 4.79 -13.26
C LEU A 168 24.52 5.15 -14.64
#